data_AF-A0AAV9ZMY4-F1
#
_entry.id   AF-A0AAV9ZMY4-F1
#
_cell.length_a   1.000
_cell.length_b   1.000
_cell.length_c   1.000
_cell.angle_alpha   90.00
_cell.angle_beta   90.00
_cell.angle_gamma   90.00
#
_symmetry.space_group_name_H-M   'P 1'
#
loop_
_entity.id
_entity.type
_entity.pdbx_description
1 polymer ?
#
loop_
_entity_poly.entity_id
_entity_poly.type
_entity_poly.pdbx_seq_one_letter_code
_entity_poly.pdbx_strand_id
1 'polypeptide(L)'
;PASISQLHHWNKVFIPLVSDITHIRWLHNLSDRHISKNASSLVVSISREESANQLVRHGTSVLGKLCRTDHFIPSPLQCYHCQAWNHISSVCPKRNDPSSLACARCAGNHNTKSCSCQHSPQCTDLRSCPHIAVKCANCQGPHKSFDNACPVKQKCLAEHLAQHHASKIPSDPS
;
A
#
# COMPACT_ATOMS: atom_id res chain seq x y z
N PRO A 1 9.39 12.22 16.07
CA PRO A 1 9.01 12.24 14.63
C PRO A 1 9.27 13.65 14.09
N ALA A 2 9.72 13.82 12.84
CA ALA A 2 9.93 15.16 12.28
C ALA A 2 8.62 15.94 12.27
N SER A 3 8.60 17.14 12.87
CA SER A 3 7.44 18.01 12.84
C SER A 3 7.31 18.73 11.50
N ILE A 4 6.12 19.26 11.20
CA ILE A 4 5.87 20.08 10.00
C ILE A 4 6.85 21.25 9.92
N SER A 5 7.04 21.98 11.03
CA SER A 5 7.95 23.13 11.06
C SER A 5 9.41 22.75 10.81
N GLN A 6 9.86 21.59 11.30
CA GLN A 6 11.22 21.09 11.04
C GLN A 6 11.40 20.69 9.58
N LEU A 7 10.43 19.97 9.01
CA LEU A 7 10.47 19.57 7.61
C LEU A 7 10.49 20.79 6.69
N HIS A 8 9.64 21.78 6.97
CA HIS A 8 9.64 23.06 6.25
C HIS A 8 11.01 23.76 6.37
N HIS A 9 11.57 23.89 7.57
CA HIS A 9 12.84 24.57 7.77
C HIS A 9 13.97 23.98 6.90
N TRP A 10 14.04 22.66 6.79
CA TRP A 10 15.05 21.99 5.95
C TRP A 10 14.79 22.08 4.44
N ASN A 11 13.56 22.42 4.02
CA ASN A 11 13.15 22.43 2.62
C ASN A 11 12.56 23.78 2.18
N LYS A 12 12.81 24.85 2.95
CA LYS A 12 12.23 26.20 2.76
C LYS A 12 12.51 26.82 1.39
N VAL A 13 13.55 26.34 0.71
CA VAL A 13 13.89 26.75 -0.66
C VAL A 13 12.81 26.32 -1.66
N PHE A 14 12.21 25.15 -1.44
CA PHE A 14 11.21 24.55 -2.32
C PHE A 14 9.78 24.65 -1.78
N ILE A 15 9.64 24.86 -0.47
CA ILE A 15 8.36 25.00 0.23
C ILE A 15 8.27 26.43 0.78
N PRO A 16 7.60 27.37 0.10
CA PRO A 16 7.58 28.78 0.49
C PRO A 16 6.91 29.04 1.84
N LEU A 17 5.82 28.31 2.14
CA LEU A 17 5.04 28.48 3.37
C LEU A 17 4.95 27.18 4.16
N VAL A 18 5.01 27.28 5.48
CA VAL A 18 4.80 26.13 6.38
C VAL A 18 3.42 25.49 6.14
N SER A 19 2.41 26.31 5.84
CA SER A 19 1.04 25.88 5.52
C SER A 19 0.93 25.07 4.23
N ASP A 20 1.95 25.09 3.37
CA ASP A 20 1.96 24.27 2.17
C ASP A 20 2.15 22.78 2.49
N ILE A 21 2.63 22.46 3.70
CA ILE A 21 2.69 21.11 4.22
C ILE A 21 1.41 20.81 5.00
N THR A 22 0.50 20.04 4.40
CA THR A 22 -0.82 19.77 4.99
C THR A 22 -0.84 18.53 5.87
N HIS A 23 0.01 17.54 5.58
CA HIS A 23 0.08 16.30 6.33
C HIS A 23 1.48 15.68 6.23
N ILE A 24 1.95 15.11 7.34
CA ILE A 24 3.12 14.22 7.35
C ILE A 24 2.74 12.91 8.03
N ARG A 25 3.13 11.77 7.44
CA ARG A 25 3.00 10.45 8.08
C ARG A 25 4.10 9.51 7.65
N TRP A 26 4.49 8.61 8.55
CA TRP A 26 5.34 7.47 8.20
C TRP A 26 4.48 6.37 7.56
N LEU A 27 4.96 5.76 6.46
CA LEU A 27 4.21 4.72 5.77
C LEU A 27 4.12 3.41 6.56
N HIS A 28 5.09 3.15 7.45
CA HIS A 28 5.10 2.02 8.36
C HIS A 28 5.14 2.52 9.80
N ASN A 29 4.30 1.96 10.67
CA ASN A 29 4.39 2.23 12.11
C ASN A 29 5.71 1.66 12.65
N LEU A 30 6.40 2.44 13.49
CA LEU A 30 7.65 2.02 14.15
C LEU A 30 7.47 0.80 15.06
N SER A 31 6.22 0.43 15.38
CA SER A 31 5.82 -0.72 16.17
C SER A 31 5.71 -2.05 15.38
N ASP A 32 5.62 -2.00 14.04
CA ASP A 32 5.56 -3.19 13.17
C ASP A 32 6.95 -3.61 12.64
N ARG A 33 8.02 -3.20 13.33
CA ARG A 33 9.38 -3.53 12.93
C ARG A 33 9.64 -5.02 13.09
N HIS A 34 9.55 -5.75 11.98
CA HIS A 34 10.52 -6.82 11.75
C HIS A 34 11.92 -6.19 11.83
N ILE A 35 12.76 -6.71 12.71
CA ILE A 35 14.07 -6.18 13.15
C ILE A 35 15.06 -5.90 11.98
N SER A 36 14.76 -6.31 10.75
CA SER A 36 15.69 -6.31 9.62
C SER A 36 15.56 -5.14 8.61
N LYS A 37 14.63 -4.19 8.76
CA LYS A 37 14.49 -3.08 7.80
C LYS A 37 15.21 -1.81 8.24
N ASN A 38 16.28 -1.46 7.52
CA ASN A 38 17.13 -0.27 7.76
C ASN A 38 16.59 1.04 7.16
N ALA A 39 15.44 1.01 6.45
CA ALA A 39 14.86 2.18 5.78
C ALA A 39 13.36 2.30 6.07
N SER A 40 12.89 3.54 6.15
CA SER A 40 11.47 3.89 6.29
C SER A 40 11.12 5.01 5.32
N SER A 41 9.87 5.04 4.87
CA SER A 41 9.37 6.04 3.93
C SER A 41 8.46 7.03 4.64
N LEU A 42 8.70 8.32 4.39
CA LEU A 42 7.87 9.43 4.84
C LEU A 42 6.96 9.86 3.70
N VAL A 43 5.66 9.96 3.96
CA VAL A 43 4.70 10.55 3.03
C VAL A 43 4.41 11.96 3.51
N VAL A 44 4.60 12.92 2.63
CA VAL A 44 4.36 14.35 2.86
C VAL A 44 3.32 14.82 1.85
N SER A 45 2.22 15.34 2.35
CA SER A 45 1.19 15.97 1.51
C SER A 45 1.51 17.46 1.38
N ILE A 46 1.68 17.91 0.14
CA ILE A 46 1.95 19.30 -0.20
C ILE A 46 0.74 19.86 -0.94
N SER A 47 0.26 21.05 -0.58
CA SER A 47 -0.89 21.69 -1.22
C SER A 47 -0.56 22.28 -2.60
N ARG A 48 0.69 22.73 -2.80
CA ARG A 48 1.16 23.34 -4.04
C ARG A 48 1.87 22.31 -4.91
N GLU A 49 1.36 22.10 -6.12
CA GLU A 49 1.94 21.18 -7.10
C GLU A 49 3.39 21.52 -7.45
N GLU A 50 3.70 22.80 -7.67
CA GLU A 50 5.06 23.26 -7.97
C GLU A 50 6.05 22.85 -6.87
N SER A 51 5.72 23.11 -5.60
CA SER A 51 6.56 22.70 -4.47
C SER A 51 6.74 21.18 -4.41
N ALA A 52 5.69 20.40 -4.66
CA ALA A 52 5.81 18.94 -4.71
C ALA A 52 6.76 18.49 -5.83
N ASN A 53 6.66 19.09 -7.02
CA ASN A 53 7.51 18.77 -8.16
C ASN A 53 8.97 19.15 -7.91
N GLN A 54 9.24 20.28 -7.28
CA GLN A 54 10.58 20.70 -6.88
C GLN A 54 11.20 19.70 -5.89
N LEU A 55 10.43 19.22 -4.90
CA LEU A 55 10.89 18.18 -3.96
C LEU A 55 11.19 16.85 -4.66
N VAL A 56 10.39 16.45 -5.65
CA VAL A 56 10.66 15.24 -6.46
C VAL A 56 11.95 15.40 -7.28
N ARG A 57 12.14 16.57 -7.92
CA ARG A 57 13.32 16.86 -8.75
C ARG A 57 14.62 16.93 -7.95
N HIS A 58 14.60 17.58 -6.78
CA HIS A 58 15.81 17.87 -6.00
C HIS A 58 15.99 16.96 -4.78
N GLY A 59 14.98 16.16 -4.44
CA GLY A 59 14.93 15.40 -3.20
C GLY A 59 14.42 16.22 -2.01
N THR A 60 14.14 15.52 -0.92
CA THR A 60 13.63 16.13 0.32
C THR A 60 14.63 15.91 1.43
N SER A 61 15.03 16.98 2.12
CA SER A 61 15.87 16.91 3.31
C SER A 61 15.03 16.51 4.53
N VAL A 62 15.36 15.37 5.14
CA VAL A 62 14.70 14.84 6.34
C VAL A 62 15.77 14.49 7.36
N LEU A 63 15.70 15.11 8.54
CA LEU A 63 16.64 14.88 9.66
C LEU A 63 18.12 15.09 9.22
N GLY A 64 18.35 16.10 8.39
CA GLY A 64 19.69 16.43 7.88
C GLY A 64 20.21 15.51 6.78
N LYS A 65 19.39 14.57 6.26
CA LYS A 65 19.74 13.71 5.14
C LYS A 65 18.90 14.03 3.92
N LEU A 66 19.54 14.14 2.75
CA LEU A 66 18.83 14.27 1.49
C LEU A 66 18.27 12.91 1.07
N CYS A 67 16.96 12.82 0.95
CA CYS A 67 16.23 11.59 0.61
C CYS A 67 15.67 11.68 -0.81
N ARG A 68 15.83 10.59 -1.58
CA ARG A 68 15.14 10.44 -2.86
C ARG A 68 13.63 10.56 -2.61
N THR A 69 13.00 11.40 -3.42
CA THR A 69 11.58 11.73 -3.30
C THR A 69 10.91 11.38 -4.60
N ASP A 70 9.80 10.65 -4.52
CA ASP A 70 8.96 10.29 -5.65
C ASP A 70 7.51 10.57 -5.26
N HIS A 71 6.64 10.80 -6.24
CA HIS A 71 5.23 10.95 -5.95
C HIS A 71 4.67 9.68 -5.30
N PHE A 72 3.95 9.85 -4.19
CA PHE A 72 3.31 8.74 -3.53
C PHE A 72 2.16 8.18 -4.38
N ILE A 73 2.25 6.91 -4.75
CA ILE A 73 1.18 6.16 -5.40
C ILE A 73 0.70 5.11 -4.38
N PRO A 74 -0.55 5.18 -3.90
CA PRO A 74 -1.12 4.17 -3.02
C PRO A 74 -1.08 2.78 -3.67
N SER A 75 -1.08 1.71 -2.88
CA SER A 75 -1.24 0.36 -3.45
C SER A 75 -2.66 0.17 -4.01
N PRO A 76 -2.83 -0.64 -5.07
CA PRO A 76 -4.16 -0.95 -5.59
C PRO A 76 -5.02 -1.63 -4.52
N LEU A 77 -6.31 -1.34 -4.54
CA LEU A 77 -7.28 -1.86 -3.59
C LEU A 77 -7.49 -3.35 -3.80
N GLN A 78 -7.53 -4.11 -2.70
CA GLN A 78 -7.92 -5.52 -2.73
C GLN A 78 -9.34 -5.69 -2.16
N CYS A 79 -10.18 -6.38 -2.90
CA CYS A 79 -11.54 -6.66 -2.50
C CYS A 79 -11.58 -7.76 -1.43
N TYR A 80 -12.09 -7.48 -0.24
CA TYR A 80 -12.19 -8.51 0.81
C TYR A 80 -13.32 -9.52 0.61
N HIS A 81 -14.17 -9.34 -0.42
CA HIS A 81 -15.18 -10.30 -0.82
C HIS A 81 -14.59 -11.35 -1.77
N CYS A 82 -14.16 -10.96 -2.97
CA CYS A 82 -13.68 -11.89 -3.99
C CYS A 82 -12.16 -11.98 -4.11
N GLN A 83 -11.40 -11.22 -3.31
CA GLN A 83 -9.92 -11.13 -3.32
C GLN A 83 -9.28 -10.54 -4.57
N ALA A 84 -10.06 -10.18 -5.59
CA ALA A 84 -9.60 -9.49 -6.79
C ALA A 84 -9.17 -8.04 -6.49
N TRP A 85 -8.54 -7.40 -7.46
CA TRP A 85 -7.91 -6.09 -7.31
C TRP A 85 -8.73 -4.95 -7.92
N ASN A 86 -8.32 -3.72 -7.63
CA ASN A 86 -8.86 -2.43 -8.11
C ASN A 86 -10.28 -2.08 -7.62
N HIS A 87 -10.78 -2.71 -6.56
CA HIS A 87 -12.04 -2.33 -5.92
C HIS A 87 -12.11 -2.80 -4.47
N ILE A 88 -13.04 -2.21 -3.71
CA ILE A 88 -13.38 -2.64 -2.34
C ILE A 88 -14.66 -3.48 -2.33
N SER A 89 -14.90 -4.20 -1.24
CA SER A 89 -16.05 -5.11 -1.12
C SER A 89 -17.41 -4.45 -1.32
N SER A 90 -17.60 -3.21 -0.87
CA SER A 90 -18.90 -2.50 -0.97
C SER A 90 -19.33 -2.24 -2.42
N VAL A 91 -18.36 -2.10 -3.32
CA VAL A 91 -18.57 -1.88 -4.76
C VAL A 91 -18.14 -3.10 -5.59
N CYS A 92 -18.02 -4.28 -4.96
CA CYS A 92 -17.67 -5.50 -5.66
C CYS A 92 -18.75 -5.84 -6.71
N PRO A 93 -18.39 -6.03 -7.98
CA PRO A 93 -19.33 -6.40 -9.03
C PRO A 93 -20.06 -7.73 -8.73
N LYS A 94 -19.43 -8.60 -7.95
CA LYS A 94 -19.96 -9.91 -7.56
C LYS A 94 -20.50 -9.94 -6.11
N ARG A 95 -20.73 -8.79 -5.47
CA ARG A 95 -21.12 -8.75 -4.05
C ARG A 95 -22.40 -9.53 -3.73
N ASN A 96 -23.32 -9.61 -4.70
CA ASN A 96 -24.61 -10.30 -4.56
C ASN A 96 -24.52 -11.79 -4.93
N ASP A 97 -23.36 -12.29 -5.36
CA ASP A 97 -23.12 -13.68 -5.68
C ASP A 97 -22.34 -14.34 -4.52
N PRO A 98 -23.00 -15.15 -3.68
CA PRO A 98 -22.35 -15.83 -2.55
C PRO A 98 -21.27 -16.83 -2.98
N SER A 99 -21.30 -17.33 -4.21
CA SER A 99 -20.27 -18.25 -4.72
C SER A 99 -18.94 -17.55 -5.01
N SER A 100 -18.98 -16.22 -5.18
CA SER A 100 -17.80 -15.39 -5.44
C SER A 100 -17.04 -14.95 -4.18
N LEU A 101 -17.57 -15.25 -2.99
CA LEU A 101 -16.88 -14.98 -1.74
C LEU A 101 -15.66 -15.91 -1.64
N ALA A 102 -14.51 -15.35 -1.33
CA ALA A 102 -13.25 -16.08 -1.27
C ALA A 102 -12.42 -15.67 -0.06
N CYS A 103 -11.93 -16.68 0.66
CA CYS A 103 -11.02 -16.49 1.78
C CYS A 103 -9.63 -16.08 1.28
N ALA A 104 -9.08 -15.00 1.83
CA ALA A 104 -7.74 -14.51 1.48
C ALA A 104 -6.62 -15.50 1.86
N ARG A 105 -6.89 -16.47 2.73
CA ARG A 105 -5.92 -17.44 3.24
C ARG A 105 -5.92 -18.76 2.47
N CYS A 106 -7.10 -19.33 2.21
CA CYS A 106 -7.23 -20.68 1.64
C CYS A 106 -8.11 -20.75 0.38
N ALA A 107 -8.56 -19.61 -0.15
CA ALA A 107 -9.45 -19.51 -1.31
C ALA A 107 -10.83 -20.19 -1.16
N GLY A 108 -11.19 -20.71 0.02
CA GLY A 108 -12.50 -21.30 0.28
C GLY A 108 -13.63 -20.27 0.28
N ASN A 109 -14.86 -20.75 0.08
CA ASN A 109 -16.05 -19.90 0.05
C ASN A 109 -16.53 -19.48 1.46
N HIS A 110 -15.77 -18.58 2.08
CA HIS A 110 -16.10 -17.97 3.37
C HIS A 110 -15.29 -16.68 3.58
N ASN A 111 -15.73 -15.84 4.52
CA ASN A 111 -14.98 -14.66 4.93
C ASN A 111 -13.67 -15.09 5.63
N THR A 112 -12.54 -14.44 5.32
CA THR A 112 -11.24 -14.71 5.95
C THR A 112 -11.27 -14.74 7.48
N LYS A 113 -12.14 -13.94 8.13
CA LYS A 113 -12.32 -13.94 9.59
C LYS A 113 -12.97 -15.23 10.12
N SER A 114 -13.79 -15.89 9.30
CA SER A 114 -14.47 -17.15 9.61
C SER A 114 -13.65 -18.38 9.22
N CYS A 115 -12.42 -18.18 8.72
CA CYS A 115 -11.54 -19.28 8.36
C CYS A 115 -11.06 -20.00 9.62
N SER A 116 -11.45 -21.26 9.78
CA SER A 116 -11.13 -22.11 10.93
C SER A 116 -10.05 -23.14 10.60
N CYS A 117 -9.40 -23.64 11.65
CA CYS A 117 -8.47 -24.75 11.58
C CYS A 117 -9.18 -26.03 12.03
N GLN A 118 -8.93 -27.15 11.35
CA GLN A 118 -9.45 -28.47 11.74
C GLN A 118 -8.93 -28.94 13.10
N HIS A 119 -7.76 -28.45 13.53
CA HIS A 119 -7.15 -28.73 14.84
C HIS A 119 -7.54 -27.68 15.89
N SER A 120 -8.59 -26.89 15.66
CA SER A 120 -9.14 -26.03 16.71
C SER A 120 -9.75 -26.90 17.82
N PRO A 121 -9.54 -26.59 19.12
CA PRO A 121 -8.96 -25.36 19.67
C PRO A 121 -7.42 -25.37 19.87
N GLN A 122 -6.72 -26.46 19.54
CA GLN A 122 -5.28 -26.60 19.78
C GLN A 122 -4.43 -25.68 18.88
N CYS A 123 -4.86 -25.43 17.63
CA CYS A 123 -4.28 -24.36 16.81
C CYS A 123 -4.94 -23.02 17.14
N THR A 124 -4.24 -22.16 17.89
CA THR A 124 -4.74 -20.83 18.28
C THR A 124 -4.33 -19.71 17.32
N ASP A 125 -3.18 -19.83 16.64
CA ASP A 125 -2.74 -18.84 15.65
C ASP A 125 -3.18 -19.19 14.22
N LEU A 126 -4.38 -18.77 13.84
CA LEU A 126 -4.89 -18.92 12.48
C LEU A 126 -4.11 -18.12 11.43
N ARG A 127 -3.30 -17.13 11.81
CA ARG A 127 -2.52 -16.33 10.84
C ARG A 127 -1.32 -17.10 10.30
N SER A 128 -0.71 -17.96 11.13
CA SER A 128 0.44 -18.79 10.78
C SER A 128 0.17 -20.31 10.88
N CYS A 129 -1.09 -20.72 11.10
CA CYS A 129 -1.45 -22.11 11.30
C CYS A 129 -0.98 -23.01 10.14
N PRO A 130 -0.13 -24.01 10.41
CA PRO A 130 0.40 -24.90 9.38
C PRO A 130 -0.67 -25.88 8.84
N HIS A 131 -1.76 -26.07 9.57
CA HIS A 131 -2.84 -26.98 9.21
C HIS A 131 -3.80 -26.43 8.15
N ILE A 132 -3.74 -25.12 7.87
CA ILE A 132 -4.57 -24.52 6.82
C ILE A 132 -3.77 -24.58 5.52
N ALA A 133 -4.27 -25.33 4.54
CA ALA A 133 -3.72 -25.31 3.19
C ALA A 133 -3.87 -23.91 2.59
N VAL A 134 -2.78 -23.14 2.60
CA VAL A 134 -2.76 -21.78 2.08
C VAL A 134 -2.93 -21.82 0.57
N LYS A 135 -3.86 -21.02 0.05
CA LYS A 135 -4.17 -20.98 -1.37
C LYS A 135 -4.63 -19.58 -1.77
N CYS A 136 -4.07 -19.08 -2.85
CA CYS A 136 -4.38 -17.76 -3.39
C CYS A 136 -5.69 -17.83 -4.17
N ALA A 137 -6.67 -16.99 -3.83
CA ALA A 137 -7.95 -16.95 -4.54
C ALA A 137 -7.80 -16.45 -5.99
N ASN A 138 -6.76 -15.67 -6.28
CA ASN A 138 -6.53 -15.10 -7.61
C ASN A 138 -5.74 -16.01 -8.55
N CYS A 139 -4.61 -16.57 -8.08
CA CYS A 139 -3.71 -17.37 -8.92
C CYS A 139 -3.68 -18.87 -8.56
N GLN A 140 -4.41 -19.29 -7.53
CA GLN A 140 -4.46 -20.66 -7.02
C GLN A 140 -3.14 -21.23 -6.49
N GLY A 141 -2.08 -20.41 -6.42
CA GLY A 141 -0.77 -20.80 -5.87
C GLY A 141 -0.73 -20.94 -4.35
N PRO A 142 0.34 -21.54 -3.78
CA PRO A 142 0.46 -21.90 -2.37
C PRO A 142 0.88 -20.70 -1.49
N HIS A 143 0.16 -19.58 -1.60
CA HIS A 143 0.39 -18.36 -0.82
C HIS A 143 -0.92 -17.61 -0.57
N LYS A 144 -0.92 -16.66 0.37
CA LYS A 144 -2.13 -15.88 0.70
C LYS A 144 -2.45 -14.89 -0.43
N SER A 145 -3.71 -14.53 -0.62
CA SER A 145 -4.15 -13.68 -1.74
C SER A 145 -3.55 -12.27 -1.75
N PHE A 146 -2.98 -11.82 -0.63
CA PHE A 146 -2.32 -10.52 -0.47
C PHE A 146 -0.78 -10.60 -0.53
N ASP A 147 -0.20 -11.78 -0.77
CA ASP A 147 1.24 -11.97 -0.83
C ASP A 147 1.89 -11.11 -1.94
N ASN A 148 3.05 -10.51 -1.64
CA ASN A 148 3.79 -9.65 -2.58
C ASN A 148 4.41 -10.44 -3.75
N ALA A 149 4.64 -11.74 -3.58
CA ALA A 149 5.13 -12.64 -4.62
C ALA A 149 4.01 -13.16 -5.54
N CYS A 150 2.74 -12.83 -5.27
CA CYS A 150 1.63 -13.26 -6.10
C CYS A 150 1.72 -12.64 -7.51
N PRO A 151 1.74 -13.43 -8.60
CA PRO A 151 1.88 -12.90 -9.95
C PRO A 151 0.71 -12.00 -10.37
N VAL A 152 -0.51 -12.30 -9.92
CA VAL A 152 -1.69 -11.47 -10.18
C VAL A 152 -1.58 -10.10 -9.48
N LYS A 153 -1.06 -10.07 -8.25
CA LYS A 153 -0.80 -8.82 -7.53
C LYS A 153 0.28 -8.00 -8.22
N GLN A 154 1.38 -8.64 -8.62
CA GLN A 154 2.48 -7.96 -9.32
C GLN A 154 2.02 -7.34 -10.63
N LYS A 155 1.23 -8.08 -11.43
CA LYS A 155 0.62 -7.55 -12.65
C LYS A 155 -0.27 -6.35 -12.36
N CYS A 156 -1.19 -6.46 -11.39
CA CYS A 156 -2.06 -5.35 -11.02
C CYS A 156 -1.27 -4.13 -10.52
N LEU A 157 -0.20 -4.33 -9.75
CA LEU A 157 0.65 -3.25 -9.27
C LEU A 157 1.37 -2.56 -10.44
N ALA A 158 1.90 -3.32 -11.39
CA ALA A 158 2.55 -2.77 -12.57
C ALA A 158 1.58 -1.93 -13.42
N GLU A 159 0.37 -2.45 -13.66
CA GLU A 159 -0.69 -1.73 -14.37
C GLU A 159 -1.11 -0.45 -13.63
N HIS A 160 -1.28 -0.53 -12.32
CA HIS A 160 -1.64 0.61 -11.47
C HIS A 160 -0.57 1.70 -11.50
N LEU A 161 0.71 1.33 -11.39
CA LEU A 161 1.83 2.27 -11.49
C LEU A 161 1.89 2.89 -12.89
N ALA A 162 1.73 2.10 -13.95
CA ALA A 162 1.75 2.60 -15.33
C ALA A 162 0.64 3.63 -15.59
N GLN A 163 -0.59 3.38 -15.13
CA GLN A 163 -1.71 4.32 -15.22
C GLN A 163 -1.38 5.64 -14.51
N HIS A 164 -0.82 5.58 -13.29
CA HIS A 164 -0.46 6.77 -12.53
C HIS A 164 0.77 7.52 -13.07
N HIS A 165 1.67 6.85 -13.81
CA HIS A 165 2.80 7.50 -14.48
C HIS A 165 2.34 8.20 -15.77
N ALA A 166 1.45 7.57 -16.54
CA ALA A 166 0.91 8.16 -17.78
C ALA A 166 0.12 9.44 -17.52
N SER A 167 -0.61 9.55 -16.40
CA SER A 167 -1.32 10.77 -16.00
C SER A 167 -0.41 11.93 -15.55
N LYS A 168 0.92 11.73 -15.47
CA LYS A 168 1.88 12.70 -14.90
C LYS A 168 2.87 13.30 -15.90
N ILE A 169 2.77 12.99 -17.19
CA ILE A 169 3.53 13.70 -18.22
C ILE A 169 2.76 14.99 -18.52
N PRO A 170 3.24 16.18 -18.12
CA PRO A 170 2.72 17.41 -18.69
C PRO A 170 3.07 17.39 -20.18
N SER A 171 2.09 17.62 -21.05
CA SER A 171 2.39 18.00 -22.43
C SER A 171 3.26 19.25 -22.38
N ASP A 172 4.55 19.11 -22.73
CA ASP A 172 5.46 20.24 -22.90
C ASP A 172 4.84 21.16 -23.96
N PRO A 173 4.52 22.43 -23.65
CA PRO A 173 4.16 23.37 -24.70
C PRO A 173 5.44 23.66 -25.49
N SER A 174 5.44 23.19 -26.74
CA SER A 174 6.43 23.56 -27.77
C SER A 174 6.39 25.05 -28.09
#